data_AF-A0A852WDC8-F1
#
_entry.id   AF-A0A852WDC8-F1
#
_cell.length_a   1.000
_cell.length_b   1.000
_cell.length_c   1.000
_cell.angle_alpha   90.00
_cell.angle_beta   90.00
_cell.angle_gamma   90.00
#
_symmetry.space_group_name_H-M   'P 1'
#
loop_
_entity.id
_entity.type
_entity.pdbx_description
1 polymer ?
#
loop_
_entity_poly.entity_id
_entity_poly.type
_entity_poly.pdbx_seq_one_letter_code
_entity_poly.pdbx_strand_id
1 'polypeptide(L)'
;MENGSTRQEAAPASAASPAGRAPQPTGLVVGHDGIPDPGVTPHPIQAATIGAGESRRAMPSDFRIAVRPGTGSDTVRAERERGARVQSMRGFEDTYTDIVDYIVRITHRIWEDQDVGYIYDTYSPGCFVYDDSGPHYGVERVVEATMGALHAFPDTRSWADEVIWAGDEDQGFVTSHRYITTGHHLGAWRWGPATGRKVNLWGLANCVIRENEIFEEWVLYNMVSRFMQLGIDPAWAAREYGNELNRTVADRHQGEVQRLAGGRLPEPYPESGTRAFDVEHFVRSLWHNVYNRRDLSAVDKAYAATARWKGTSNRAGYGRQDIKGMARALMATFPDLGMQVDEVYWMGNEVEGYRVSVRWTAQGTHRGYALYREPTNRRVHLWGINQLYISHGQITEDWQMFNEFDVMAQILSDEPAGML
;
A
#
# COMPACT_ATOMS: atom_id res chain seq x y z
N MET A 1 59.90 47.62 -29.92
CA MET A 1 58.81 48.60 -30.12
C MET A 1 57.59 48.10 -29.34
N GLU A 2 57.48 48.26 -28.02
CA GLU A 2 57.73 49.45 -27.16
C GLU A 2 56.75 50.59 -27.43
N ASN A 3 56.23 51.34 -26.45
CA ASN A 3 56.21 51.25 -24.97
C ASN A 3 54.88 51.91 -24.51
N GLY A 4 54.33 51.76 -23.30
CA GLY A 4 54.74 51.09 -22.06
C GLY A 4 54.26 51.88 -20.83
N SER A 5 54.41 51.32 -19.62
CA SER A 5 54.38 52.01 -18.30
C SER A 5 53.08 52.66 -17.79
N THR A 6 52.72 52.72 -16.49
CA THR A 6 53.12 52.09 -15.18
C THR A 6 52.04 52.50 -14.13
N ARG A 7 51.99 52.31 -12.79
CA ARG A 7 52.76 51.73 -11.62
C ARG A 7 51.71 51.66 -10.45
N GLN A 8 51.82 51.00 -9.27
CA GLN A 8 52.74 50.04 -8.63
C GLN A 8 52.06 49.46 -7.34
N GLU A 9 52.51 48.31 -6.81
CA GLU A 9 52.77 47.94 -5.37
C GLU A 9 51.81 48.32 -4.19
N ALA A 10 51.84 47.69 -3.00
CA ALA A 10 52.58 46.52 -2.46
C ALA A 10 51.85 45.93 -1.22
N ALA A 11 52.30 44.75 -0.75
CA ALA A 11 52.13 44.24 0.61
C ALA A 11 53.49 44.17 1.34
N PRO A 12 53.51 44.05 2.69
CA PRO A 12 54.25 42.94 3.31
C PRO A 12 53.54 42.33 4.55
N ALA A 13 54.23 41.49 5.34
CA ALA A 13 53.63 40.50 6.26
C ALA A 13 54.37 40.31 7.62
N SER A 14 54.00 39.23 8.35
CA SER A 14 54.53 38.70 9.64
C SER A 14 53.90 39.28 10.94
N ALA A 15 53.90 38.60 12.10
CA ALA A 15 54.56 37.35 12.51
C ALA A 15 53.87 36.57 13.67
N ALA A 16 54.29 35.30 13.85
CA ALA A 16 54.38 34.52 15.11
C ALA A 16 53.13 33.92 15.84
N SER A 17 53.42 32.85 16.59
CA SER A 17 52.57 32.09 17.55
C SER A 17 53.38 31.95 18.89
N PRO A 18 53.05 31.19 19.98
CA PRO A 18 52.18 29.99 20.07
C PRO A 18 51.40 29.80 21.43
N ALA A 19 50.97 28.54 21.66
CA ALA A 19 50.66 27.88 22.95
C ALA A 19 49.24 27.99 23.55
N GLY A 20 48.80 26.86 24.14
CA GLY A 20 47.49 26.64 24.78
C GLY A 20 46.94 25.24 24.46
N ARG A 21 46.91 24.31 25.44
CA ARG A 21 46.47 22.90 25.24
C ARG A 21 45.77 22.35 26.49
N ALA A 22 44.83 21.43 26.25
CA ALA A 22 44.11 20.60 27.25
C ALA A 22 43.00 21.31 28.07
N PRO A 23 42.03 20.57 28.66
CA PRO A 23 41.85 19.11 28.62
C PRO A 23 40.58 18.62 27.89
N GLN A 24 40.56 17.34 27.52
CA GLN A 24 39.31 16.58 27.33
C GLN A 24 38.84 16.05 28.69
N PRO A 25 37.54 16.05 29.01
CA PRO A 25 37.00 15.25 30.10
C PRO A 25 36.81 13.80 29.64
N THR A 26 37.68 12.90 30.10
CA THR A 26 37.52 11.45 29.86
C THR A 26 36.58 10.81 30.88
N GLY A 27 35.45 10.31 30.39
CA GLY A 27 34.67 9.25 31.03
C GLY A 27 33.66 9.66 32.12
N LEU A 28 32.44 9.18 31.95
CA LEU A 28 31.96 8.08 32.79
C LEU A 28 30.99 7.22 31.96
N VAL A 29 31.04 5.89 32.10
CA VAL A 29 29.99 5.01 31.61
C VAL A 29 28.98 4.85 32.74
N VAL A 30 27.78 5.38 32.56
CA VAL A 30 26.63 5.16 33.45
C VAL A 30 25.45 4.78 32.56
N GLY A 31 24.90 3.59 32.77
CA GLY A 31 23.63 3.21 32.13
C GLY A 31 22.49 4.03 32.73
N HIS A 32 21.58 4.49 31.89
CA HIS A 32 20.30 5.05 32.31
C HIS A 32 19.20 4.47 31.42
N ASP A 33 18.15 3.98 32.07
CA ASP A 33 16.94 3.51 31.41
C ASP A 33 16.23 4.67 30.72
N GLY A 34 15.78 4.45 29.49
CA GLY A 34 15.21 5.49 28.64
C GLY A 34 13.82 5.93 29.12
N ILE A 35 13.77 7.02 29.87
CA ILE A 35 12.54 7.80 30.11
C ILE A 35 12.05 8.32 28.74
N PRO A 36 10.76 8.16 28.38
CA PRO A 36 10.25 8.62 27.09
C PRO A 36 10.26 10.15 26.95
N ASP A 37 10.51 10.63 25.73
CA ASP A 37 10.64 12.05 25.40
C ASP A 37 9.27 12.78 25.40
N PRO A 38 9.03 13.74 26.31
CA PRO A 38 7.74 14.42 26.44
C PRO A 38 7.61 15.61 25.48
N GLY A 39 7.72 15.36 24.16
CA GLY A 39 7.74 16.42 23.14
C GLY A 39 6.96 16.15 21.84
N VAL A 40 6.72 14.88 21.47
CA VAL A 40 6.05 14.53 20.21
C VAL A 40 4.61 14.10 20.47
N THR A 41 3.65 14.94 20.06
CA THR A 41 2.25 14.51 19.91
C THR A 41 2.19 13.46 18.80
N PRO A 42 1.63 12.25 19.04
CA PRO A 42 1.51 11.25 17.97
C PRO A 42 0.71 11.82 16.79
N HIS A 43 1.24 11.68 15.57
CA HIS A 43 0.44 11.95 14.37
C HIS A 43 -0.79 11.00 14.37
N PRO A 44 -1.95 11.41 13.82
CA PRO A 44 -3.14 10.55 13.76
C PRO A 44 -2.88 9.18 13.11
N ILE A 45 -1.90 9.13 12.19
CA ILE A 45 -1.29 7.90 11.64
C ILE A 45 -1.01 6.86 12.74
N GLN A 46 -0.36 7.23 13.84
CA GLN A 46 -0.01 6.34 14.96
C GLN A 46 -1.13 6.12 15.98
N ALA A 47 -2.26 6.83 15.87
CA ALA A 47 -3.45 6.63 16.71
C ALA A 47 -4.51 5.74 16.02
N ALA A 48 -4.52 5.71 14.68
CA ALA A 48 -5.40 4.87 13.87
C ALA A 48 -4.72 3.55 13.42
N THR A 49 -3.43 3.58 13.05
CA THR A 49 -2.67 2.34 12.91
C THR A 49 -2.52 1.66 14.27
N ILE A 50 -2.37 0.33 14.22
CA ILE A 50 -2.25 -0.53 15.40
C ILE A 50 -1.04 -0.07 16.22
N GLY A 51 -1.31 0.59 17.36
CA GLY A 51 -0.27 1.08 18.27
C GLY A 51 0.67 -0.04 18.71
N ALA A 52 1.93 0.29 18.98
CA ALA A 52 3.00 -0.69 19.24
C ALA A 52 2.78 -1.50 20.54
N GLY A 53 1.97 -2.55 20.43
CA GLY A 53 1.53 -3.45 21.50
C GLY A 53 0.50 -4.45 20.98
N GLU A 54 0.20 -5.50 21.75
CA GLU A 54 -0.57 -6.67 21.28
C GLU A 54 -2.10 -6.44 21.20
N SER A 55 -2.54 -5.31 20.64
CA SER A 55 -3.95 -5.06 20.30
C SER A 55 -4.35 -5.85 19.05
N ARG A 56 -4.39 -7.18 19.17
CA ARG A 56 -4.86 -8.09 18.11
C ARG A 56 -6.35 -7.82 17.87
N ARG A 57 -6.69 -7.37 16.67
CA ARG A 57 -8.08 -7.18 16.24
C ARG A 57 -8.84 -8.52 16.33
N ALA A 58 -10.13 -8.47 16.62
CA ALA A 58 -11.00 -9.64 16.63
C ALA A 58 -11.08 -10.26 15.22
N MET A 59 -10.45 -11.43 15.02
CA MET A 59 -10.44 -12.13 13.75
C MET A 59 -11.69 -13.03 13.64
N PRO A 60 -12.55 -12.89 12.61
CA PRO A 60 -13.77 -13.69 12.49
C PRO A 60 -13.44 -15.17 12.31
N SER A 61 -13.94 -16.03 13.20
CA SER A 61 -13.65 -17.46 13.22
C SER A 61 -14.33 -18.28 12.11
N ASP A 62 -15.15 -17.65 11.26
CA ASP A 62 -16.01 -18.29 10.26
C ASP A 62 -16.38 -17.28 9.15
N PHE A 63 -17.15 -17.75 8.15
CA PHE A 63 -17.56 -16.95 6.99
C PHE A 63 -19.03 -16.46 7.02
N ARG A 64 -19.68 -16.32 8.20
CA ARG A 64 -21.09 -15.86 8.28
C ARG A 64 -21.30 -14.44 7.76
N ILE A 65 -20.34 -13.55 8.02
CA ILE A 65 -20.29 -12.17 7.50
C ILE A 65 -19.19 -12.16 6.43
N ALA A 66 -19.59 -12.31 5.17
CA ALA A 66 -18.72 -12.46 4.00
C ALA A 66 -19.49 -12.13 2.71
N VAL A 67 -18.80 -11.77 1.64
CA VAL A 67 -19.40 -11.62 0.31
C VAL A 67 -19.97 -12.97 -0.16
N ARG A 68 -21.20 -12.96 -0.68
CA ARG A 68 -21.92 -14.16 -1.14
C ARG A 68 -21.84 -14.28 -2.67
N PRO A 69 -21.36 -15.42 -3.22
CA PRO A 69 -21.33 -15.61 -4.67
C PRO A 69 -22.71 -15.41 -5.30
N GLY A 70 -22.81 -14.48 -6.26
CA GLY A 70 -24.05 -14.15 -6.96
C GLY A 70 -24.82 -12.92 -6.45
N THR A 71 -24.35 -12.23 -5.40
CA THR A 71 -24.92 -10.94 -4.95
C THR A 71 -24.22 -9.71 -5.55
N GLY A 72 -23.42 -9.89 -6.61
CA GLY A 72 -22.67 -8.80 -7.24
C GLY A 72 -23.58 -7.79 -7.98
N SER A 73 -23.63 -6.56 -7.47
CA SER A 73 -24.24 -5.36 -8.08
C SER A 73 -25.72 -5.45 -8.54
N ASP A 74 -26.56 -6.26 -7.89
CA ASP A 74 -28.01 -6.03 -7.92
C ASP A 74 -28.46 -5.43 -6.57
N THR A 75 -28.07 -4.18 -6.36
CA THR A 75 -28.48 -3.39 -5.18
C THR A 75 -29.99 -3.13 -5.15
N VAL A 76 -30.68 -3.21 -6.29
CA VAL A 76 -32.15 -3.19 -6.36
C VAL A 76 -32.76 -4.47 -5.74
N ARG A 77 -31.98 -5.55 -5.57
CA ARG A 77 -32.28 -6.64 -4.62
C ARG A 77 -31.82 -6.35 -3.20
N ALA A 78 -30.60 -5.85 -2.99
CA ALA A 78 -30.10 -5.56 -1.64
C ALA A 78 -31.01 -4.60 -0.85
N GLU A 79 -31.56 -3.58 -1.50
CA GLU A 79 -32.56 -2.66 -0.92
C GLU A 79 -33.88 -3.35 -0.51
N ARG A 80 -34.26 -4.44 -1.20
CA ARG A 80 -35.41 -5.28 -0.87
C ARG A 80 -35.08 -6.32 0.19
N GLU A 81 -33.80 -6.63 0.35
CA GLU A 81 -33.23 -7.60 1.29
C GLU A 81 -32.55 -6.90 2.48
N ARG A 82 -33.06 -5.72 2.90
CA ARG A 82 -32.69 -5.05 4.16
C ARG A 82 -32.97 -5.98 5.35
N GLY A 83 -31.95 -6.74 5.74
CA GLY A 83 -31.99 -7.63 6.89
C GLY A 83 -32.04 -6.86 8.22
N ALA A 84 -32.30 -7.59 9.31
CA ALA A 84 -31.99 -7.06 10.64
C ALA A 84 -30.47 -6.96 10.81
N ARG A 85 -29.99 -6.02 11.63
CA ARG A 85 -28.56 -5.90 11.97
C ARG A 85 -28.08 -7.19 12.65
N VAL A 86 -27.05 -7.84 12.08
CA VAL A 86 -26.50 -9.13 12.55
C VAL A 86 -25.15 -8.97 13.28
N GLN A 87 -24.57 -7.78 13.23
CA GLN A 87 -23.30 -7.42 13.87
C GLN A 87 -23.47 -6.17 14.72
N SER A 88 -22.84 -6.13 15.89
CA SER A 88 -22.79 -4.88 16.69
C SER A 88 -21.90 -3.85 15.97
N MET A 89 -22.46 -2.67 15.72
CA MET A 89 -21.84 -1.61 14.91
C MET A 89 -22.24 -0.23 15.46
N ARG A 90 -21.92 0.05 16.73
CA ARG A 90 -22.11 1.37 17.35
C ARG A 90 -21.63 2.49 16.43
N GLY A 91 -22.43 3.55 16.34
CA GLY A 91 -22.18 4.74 15.52
C GLY A 91 -22.48 4.60 14.03
N PHE A 92 -22.54 3.39 13.47
CA PHE A 92 -22.92 3.18 12.07
C PHE A 92 -24.42 3.33 11.86
N GLU A 93 -24.84 3.86 10.71
CA GLU A 93 -26.25 4.02 10.35
C GLU A 93 -27.05 2.71 10.50
N ASP A 94 -28.31 2.85 10.94
CA ASP A 94 -29.26 1.73 11.10
C ASP A 94 -29.72 1.09 9.79
N THR A 95 -29.25 1.59 8.64
CA THR A 95 -29.44 0.90 7.38
C THR A 95 -28.57 -0.34 7.22
N TYR A 96 -27.43 -0.46 7.92
CA TYR A 96 -26.38 -1.47 7.65
C TYR A 96 -26.52 -2.73 8.52
N THR A 97 -26.43 -3.92 7.89
CA THR A 97 -26.58 -5.20 8.60
C THR A 97 -25.31 -5.64 9.30
N ASP A 98 -24.17 -5.38 8.68
CA ASP A 98 -22.82 -5.81 9.04
C ASP A 98 -21.77 -4.98 8.25
N ILE A 99 -20.48 -5.16 8.57
CA ILE A 99 -19.39 -4.38 7.99
C ILE A 99 -19.13 -4.69 6.50
N VAL A 100 -19.52 -5.88 6.01
CA VAL A 100 -19.41 -6.24 4.59
C VAL A 100 -20.51 -5.55 3.80
N ASP A 101 -21.74 -5.59 4.30
CA ASP A 101 -22.87 -4.82 3.75
C ASP A 101 -22.60 -3.30 3.75
N TYR A 102 -21.99 -2.77 4.82
CA TYR A 102 -21.50 -1.38 4.87
C TYR A 102 -20.55 -1.06 3.71
N ILE A 103 -19.36 -1.68 3.66
CA ILE A 103 -18.32 -1.28 2.69
C ILE A 103 -18.79 -1.47 1.24
N VAL A 104 -19.60 -2.51 0.96
CA VAL A 104 -20.17 -2.74 -0.37
C VAL A 104 -21.20 -1.67 -0.74
N ARG A 105 -22.12 -1.30 0.15
CA ARG A 105 -23.18 -0.32 -0.18
C ARG A 105 -22.73 1.13 -0.15
N ILE A 106 -21.78 1.53 0.70
CA ILE A 106 -21.19 2.89 0.56
C ILE A 106 -20.46 3.01 -0.78
N THR A 107 -19.73 1.95 -1.20
CA THR A 107 -19.04 1.93 -2.50
C THR A 107 -20.03 2.09 -3.65
N HIS A 108 -21.14 1.34 -3.65
CA HIS A 108 -22.17 1.50 -4.68
C HIS A 108 -22.80 2.91 -4.68
N ARG A 109 -23.16 3.43 -3.51
CA ARG A 109 -23.82 4.73 -3.39
C ARG A 109 -22.94 5.89 -3.88
N ILE A 110 -21.66 5.88 -3.53
CA ILE A 110 -20.71 6.92 -3.93
C ILE A 110 -20.35 6.81 -5.43
N TRP A 111 -20.18 5.60 -5.97
CA TRP A 111 -19.60 5.38 -7.30
C TRP A 111 -20.58 4.99 -8.41
N GLU A 112 -21.65 4.24 -8.12
CA GLU A 112 -22.66 3.81 -9.12
C GLU A 112 -23.92 4.70 -9.09
N ASP A 113 -24.42 5.05 -7.90
CA ASP A 113 -25.52 6.02 -7.74
C ASP A 113 -25.03 7.49 -7.86
N GLN A 114 -23.70 7.69 -7.84
CA GLN A 114 -23.01 8.98 -7.95
C GLN A 114 -23.38 9.99 -6.84
N ASP A 115 -23.77 9.50 -5.66
CA ASP A 115 -23.99 10.31 -4.46
C ASP A 115 -22.65 10.61 -3.77
N VAL A 116 -21.83 11.41 -4.45
CA VAL A 116 -20.49 11.84 -3.99
C VAL A 116 -20.57 12.64 -2.69
N GLY A 117 -21.73 13.28 -2.41
CA GLY A 117 -21.97 13.98 -1.14
C GLY A 117 -21.88 13.04 0.07
N TYR A 118 -22.22 11.76 -0.11
CA TYR A 118 -22.16 10.75 0.95
C TYR A 118 -20.74 10.40 1.42
N ILE A 119 -19.70 10.87 0.72
CA ILE A 119 -18.32 10.83 1.23
C ILE A 119 -18.22 11.60 2.56
N TYR A 120 -18.92 12.73 2.71
CA TYR A 120 -18.90 13.54 3.94
C TYR A 120 -19.59 12.88 5.14
N ASP A 121 -20.44 11.87 4.91
CA ASP A 121 -21.08 11.06 5.97
C ASP A 121 -20.29 9.76 6.26
N THR A 122 -19.28 9.42 5.46
CA THR A 122 -18.58 8.11 5.49
C THR A 122 -17.06 8.16 5.54
N TYR A 123 -16.44 9.34 5.38
CA TYR A 123 -15.00 9.57 5.54
C TYR A 123 -14.78 10.67 6.58
N SER A 124 -13.93 10.41 7.56
CA SER A 124 -13.58 11.40 8.58
C SER A 124 -12.92 12.64 7.94
N PRO A 125 -13.14 13.87 8.45
CA PRO A 125 -12.61 15.08 7.80
C PRO A 125 -11.07 15.10 7.64
N GLY A 126 -10.36 14.39 8.51
CA GLY A 126 -8.90 14.22 8.48
C GLY A 126 -8.43 12.86 7.97
N CYS A 127 -9.24 12.16 7.16
CA CYS A 127 -8.89 10.85 6.62
C CYS A 127 -7.59 10.88 5.81
N PHE A 128 -6.87 9.75 5.78
CA PHE A 128 -5.63 9.59 5.03
C PHE A 128 -5.78 8.50 3.97
N VAL A 129 -5.52 8.82 2.70
CA VAL A 129 -5.68 7.89 1.57
C VAL A 129 -4.34 7.68 0.86
N TYR A 130 -3.91 6.43 0.74
CA TYR A 130 -2.73 6.01 -0.01
C TYR A 130 -3.18 5.32 -1.30
N ASP A 131 -2.87 5.89 -2.46
CA ASP A 131 -3.28 5.32 -3.75
C ASP A 131 -2.12 5.02 -4.73
N ASP A 132 -2.46 4.57 -5.94
CA ASP A 132 -1.52 4.36 -7.06
C ASP A 132 -0.71 5.63 -7.45
N SER A 133 -1.08 6.80 -6.94
CA SER A 133 -0.41 8.08 -7.16
C SER A 133 0.36 8.58 -5.92
N GLY A 134 -0.16 8.38 -4.71
CA GLY A 134 0.58 8.64 -3.47
C GLY A 134 -0.29 8.85 -2.23
N PRO A 135 0.28 9.42 -1.16
CA PRO A 135 -0.44 9.80 0.05
C PRO A 135 -1.22 11.12 -0.12
N HIS A 136 -2.49 11.13 0.31
CA HIS A 136 -3.37 12.30 0.36
C HIS A 136 -3.99 12.43 1.75
N TYR A 137 -4.23 13.66 2.20
CA TYR A 137 -4.84 13.97 3.49
C TYR A 137 -6.07 14.87 3.32
N GLY A 138 -7.14 14.55 4.05
CA GLY A 138 -8.37 15.32 4.15
C GLY A 138 -9.46 14.90 3.14
N VAL A 139 -10.70 14.89 3.61
CA VAL A 139 -11.88 14.38 2.87
C VAL A 139 -12.11 15.05 1.51
N GLU A 140 -11.79 16.33 1.37
CA GLU A 140 -11.89 17.08 0.10
C GLU A 140 -11.09 16.41 -1.04
N ARG A 141 -9.95 15.76 -0.75
CA ARG A 141 -9.18 15.06 -1.78
C ARG A 141 -9.88 13.80 -2.29
N VAL A 142 -10.66 13.13 -1.44
CA VAL A 142 -11.49 11.98 -1.83
C VAL A 142 -12.62 12.46 -2.74
N VAL A 143 -13.25 13.59 -2.41
CA VAL A 143 -14.31 14.22 -3.22
C VAL A 143 -13.76 14.69 -4.58
N GLU A 144 -12.64 15.42 -4.61
CA GLU A 144 -11.95 15.85 -5.85
C GLU A 144 -11.61 14.65 -6.76
N ALA A 145 -11.02 13.60 -6.19
CA ALA A 145 -10.63 12.40 -6.93
C ALA A 145 -11.86 11.64 -7.48
N THR A 146 -12.91 11.48 -6.67
CA THR A 146 -14.16 10.81 -7.07
C THR A 146 -14.85 11.58 -8.18
N MET A 147 -15.01 12.90 -8.06
CA MET A 147 -15.58 13.75 -9.11
C MET A 147 -14.81 13.66 -10.43
N GLY A 148 -13.47 13.69 -10.38
CA GLY A 148 -12.61 13.55 -11.56
C GLY A 148 -12.72 12.17 -12.22
N ALA A 149 -12.81 11.11 -11.41
CA ALA A 149 -12.96 9.73 -11.89
C ALA A 149 -14.36 9.47 -12.48
N LEU A 150 -15.43 9.95 -11.84
CA LEU A 150 -16.80 9.82 -12.34
C LEU A 150 -17.01 10.64 -13.63
N HIS A 151 -16.40 11.83 -13.76
CA HIS A 151 -16.44 12.52 -15.05
C HIS A 151 -15.77 11.70 -16.15
N ALA A 152 -14.61 11.10 -15.88
CA ALA A 152 -13.84 10.33 -16.86
C ALA A 152 -14.53 9.01 -17.27
N PHE A 153 -15.15 8.30 -16.31
CA PHE A 153 -15.78 6.98 -16.50
C PHE A 153 -17.23 6.94 -15.95
N PRO A 154 -18.17 7.74 -16.50
CA PRO A 154 -19.49 7.98 -15.89
C PRO A 154 -20.46 6.79 -15.96
N ASP A 155 -20.09 5.69 -16.62
CA ASP A 155 -20.89 4.46 -16.74
C ASP A 155 -20.25 3.25 -16.03
N THR A 156 -19.29 3.46 -15.12
CA THR A 156 -18.66 2.36 -14.38
C THR A 156 -19.61 1.68 -13.41
N ARG A 157 -19.50 0.34 -13.35
CA ARG A 157 -20.08 -0.51 -12.30
C ARG A 157 -19.00 -1.33 -11.62
N SER A 158 -19.14 -1.55 -10.31
CA SER A 158 -18.12 -2.12 -9.43
C SER A 158 -18.67 -3.31 -8.63
N TRP A 159 -18.40 -4.52 -9.12
CA TRP A 159 -18.74 -5.76 -8.44
C TRP A 159 -17.81 -6.02 -7.27
N ALA A 160 -18.34 -6.02 -6.04
CA ALA A 160 -17.67 -6.60 -4.89
C ALA A 160 -17.44 -8.11 -5.13
N ASP A 161 -16.18 -8.52 -5.15
CA ASP A 161 -15.73 -9.89 -5.44
C ASP A 161 -15.27 -10.60 -4.16
N GLU A 162 -14.69 -9.86 -3.21
CA GLU A 162 -14.36 -10.33 -1.86
C GLU A 162 -14.32 -9.17 -0.86
N VAL A 163 -14.70 -9.42 0.40
CA VAL A 163 -14.40 -8.51 1.53
C VAL A 163 -13.86 -9.34 2.68
N ILE A 164 -12.56 -9.19 2.96
CA ILE A 164 -11.91 -9.76 4.14
C ILE A 164 -11.97 -8.72 5.26
N TRP A 165 -12.33 -9.08 6.49
CA TRP A 165 -12.46 -8.08 7.57
C TRP A 165 -12.03 -8.61 8.93
N ALA A 166 -11.76 -7.69 9.86
CA ALA A 166 -11.52 -7.97 11.28
C ALA A 166 -11.84 -6.75 12.17
N GLY A 167 -11.89 -6.96 13.49
CA GLY A 167 -12.23 -5.95 14.49
C GLY A 167 -13.67 -6.06 14.99
N ASP A 168 -14.08 -5.08 15.79
CA ASP A 168 -15.41 -4.97 16.39
C ASP A 168 -15.75 -3.47 16.62
N GLU A 169 -16.91 -3.18 17.21
CA GLU A 169 -17.35 -1.80 17.45
C GLU A 169 -16.52 -1.02 18.48
N ASP A 170 -15.77 -1.71 19.34
CA ASP A 170 -14.87 -1.07 20.32
C ASP A 170 -13.47 -0.84 19.71
N GLN A 171 -12.93 -1.83 18.99
CA GLN A 171 -11.65 -1.76 18.30
C GLN A 171 -11.67 -0.92 17.03
N GLY A 172 -12.84 -0.74 16.41
CA GLY A 172 -12.95 -0.34 15.02
C GLY A 172 -12.62 -1.49 14.07
N PHE A 173 -13.21 -1.45 12.88
CA PHE A 173 -13.06 -2.46 11.85
C PHE A 173 -11.89 -2.15 10.90
N VAL A 174 -11.38 -3.21 10.28
CA VAL A 174 -10.62 -3.14 9.03
C VAL A 174 -11.28 -4.00 7.98
N THR A 175 -11.31 -3.53 6.74
CA THR A 175 -11.85 -4.26 5.58
C THR A 175 -10.89 -4.21 4.41
N SER A 176 -10.69 -5.34 3.74
CA SER A 176 -9.98 -5.48 2.47
C SER A 176 -11.02 -5.81 1.39
N HIS A 177 -11.49 -4.80 0.69
CA HIS A 177 -12.48 -4.91 -0.37
C HIS A 177 -11.78 -5.14 -1.72
N ARG A 178 -11.97 -6.32 -2.31
CA ARG A 178 -11.60 -6.61 -3.70
C ARG A 178 -12.83 -6.42 -4.57
N TYR A 179 -12.69 -5.59 -5.59
CA TYR A 179 -13.76 -5.28 -6.52
C TYR A 179 -13.29 -5.40 -7.97
N ILE A 180 -14.23 -5.64 -8.88
CA ILE A 180 -14.03 -5.69 -10.33
C ILE A 180 -14.88 -4.56 -10.93
N THR A 181 -14.26 -3.68 -11.71
CA THR A 181 -14.92 -2.49 -12.30
C THR A 181 -14.92 -2.55 -13.82
N THR A 182 -16.06 -2.30 -14.45
CA THR A 182 -16.14 -2.12 -15.91
C THR A 182 -16.98 -0.89 -16.27
N GLY A 183 -16.59 -0.21 -17.36
CA GLY A 183 -17.23 1.00 -17.90
C GLY A 183 -16.44 1.46 -19.13
N HIS A 184 -16.65 2.69 -19.58
CA HIS A 184 -15.96 3.28 -20.73
C HIS A 184 -15.35 4.64 -20.37
N HIS A 185 -14.27 5.01 -21.06
CA HIS A 185 -13.65 6.32 -20.91
C HIS A 185 -14.37 7.35 -21.80
N LEU A 186 -15.34 8.07 -21.21
CA LEU A 186 -16.30 8.94 -21.91
C LEU A 186 -16.13 10.43 -21.60
N GLY A 187 -15.51 10.79 -20.47
CA GLY A 187 -15.09 12.17 -20.18
C GLY A 187 -13.63 12.43 -20.53
N ALA A 188 -13.18 13.65 -20.30
CA ALA A 188 -11.76 13.99 -20.36
C ALA A 188 -11.14 13.93 -18.95
N TRP A 189 -9.83 13.68 -18.87
CA TRP A 189 -9.11 13.66 -17.59
C TRP A 189 -7.65 14.04 -17.80
N ARG A 190 -6.85 14.04 -16.73
CA ARG A 190 -5.43 14.46 -16.77
C ARG A 190 -4.54 13.68 -17.75
N TRP A 191 -5.01 12.55 -18.28
CA TRP A 191 -4.30 11.71 -19.26
C TRP A 191 -4.82 11.84 -20.69
N GLY A 192 -5.71 12.79 -20.98
CA GLY A 192 -6.17 13.12 -22.33
C GLY A 192 -7.70 13.19 -22.49
N PRO A 193 -8.18 13.31 -23.74
CA PRO A 193 -9.60 13.30 -24.05
C PRO A 193 -10.19 11.89 -23.95
N ALA A 194 -11.52 11.82 -23.86
CA ALA A 194 -12.30 10.59 -23.93
C ALA A 194 -11.86 9.70 -25.11
N THR A 195 -11.60 8.42 -24.83
CA THR A 195 -11.17 7.47 -25.88
C THR A 195 -12.30 6.56 -26.36
N GLY A 196 -13.46 6.58 -25.71
CA GLY A 196 -14.60 5.70 -25.99
C GLY A 196 -14.33 4.21 -25.72
N ARG A 197 -13.15 3.86 -25.21
CA ARG A 197 -12.74 2.47 -24.98
C ARG A 197 -13.34 1.95 -23.69
N LYS A 198 -13.74 0.68 -23.73
CA LYS A 198 -14.12 -0.09 -22.54
C LYS A 198 -12.89 -0.37 -21.68
N VAL A 199 -13.05 -0.25 -20.36
CA VAL A 199 -12.11 -0.76 -19.36
C VAL A 199 -12.71 -1.93 -18.59
N ASN A 200 -11.88 -2.88 -18.21
CA ASN A 200 -12.17 -3.93 -17.25
C ASN A 200 -10.98 -4.04 -16.29
N LEU A 201 -11.20 -3.70 -15.02
CA LEU A 201 -10.19 -3.57 -13.99
C LEU A 201 -10.61 -4.37 -12.77
N TRP A 202 -9.65 -4.63 -11.90
CA TRP A 202 -9.90 -5.03 -10.52
C TRP A 202 -9.06 -4.15 -9.62
N GLY A 203 -9.55 -3.93 -8.40
CA GLY A 203 -8.90 -3.11 -7.38
C GLY A 203 -8.92 -3.78 -6.01
N LEU A 204 -8.12 -3.24 -5.10
CA LEU A 204 -8.05 -3.63 -3.70
C LEU A 204 -8.06 -2.35 -2.84
N ALA A 205 -9.02 -2.21 -1.94
CA ALA A 205 -9.09 -1.14 -0.95
C ALA A 205 -9.02 -1.72 0.47
N ASN A 206 -8.00 -1.33 1.24
CA ASN A 206 -7.88 -1.64 2.67
C ASN A 206 -8.28 -0.41 3.49
N CYS A 207 -9.45 -0.44 4.14
CA CYS A 207 -10.01 0.68 4.90
C CYS A 207 -10.00 0.41 6.41
N VAL A 208 -9.66 1.42 7.22
CA VAL A 208 -9.81 1.45 8.68
C VAL A 208 -11.05 2.28 9.03
N ILE A 209 -12.00 1.68 9.76
CA ILE A 209 -13.38 2.19 9.87
C ILE A 209 -13.86 2.17 11.33
N ARG A 210 -14.48 3.25 11.82
CA ARG A 210 -15.15 3.29 13.14
C ARG A 210 -16.33 4.26 13.09
N GLU A 211 -17.45 3.91 13.73
CA GLU A 211 -18.59 4.81 13.98
C GLU A 211 -19.05 5.58 12.71
N ASN A 212 -19.31 4.83 11.62
CA ASN A 212 -19.64 5.31 10.26
C ASN A 212 -18.52 6.01 9.47
N GLU A 213 -17.35 6.31 10.04
CA GLU A 213 -16.27 7.01 9.32
C GLU A 213 -15.10 6.09 8.91
N ILE A 214 -14.58 6.30 7.69
CA ILE A 214 -13.25 5.84 7.24
C ILE A 214 -12.19 6.84 7.71
N PHE A 215 -11.13 6.33 8.34
CA PHE A 215 -9.99 7.12 8.85
C PHE A 215 -8.74 6.96 8.01
N GLU A 216 -8.53 5.78 7.44
CA GLU A 216 -7.35 5.44 6.64
C GLU A 216 -7.77 4.48 5.52
N GLU A 217 -7.34 4.75 4.29
CA GLU A 217 -7.57 3.87 3.14
C GLU A 217 -6.25 3.64 2.38
N TRP A 218 -5.98 2.39 2.02
CA TRP A 218 -4.92 2.00 1.09
C TRP A 218 -5.55 1.35 -0.14
N VAL A 219 -5.58 2.05 -1.28
CA VAL A 219 -6.34 1.65 -2.46
C VAL A 219 -5.49 1.54 -3.72
N LEU A 220 -5.54 0.37 -4.37
CA LEU A 220 -4.83 0.08 -5.61
C LEU A 220 -5.84 -0.16 -6.72
N TYR A 221 -5.71 0.58 -7.82
CA TYR A 221 -6.67 0.68 -8.91
C TYR A 221 -6.21 -0.01 -10.20
N ASN A 222 -5.05 -0.70 -10.14
CA ASN A 222 -4.42 -1.39 -11.25
C ASN A 222 -4.15 -0.43 -12.44
N MET A 223 -3.64 0.77 -12.13
CA MET A 223 -3.54 1.90 -13.07
C MET A 223 -2.76 1.60 -14.35
N VAL A 224 -1.70 0.79 -14.29
CA VAL A 224 -0.93 0.40 -15.49
C VAL A 224 -1.78 -0.43 -16.46
N SER A 225 -2.68 -1.30 -15.96
CA SER A 225 -3.67 -1.99 -16.79
C SER A 225 -4.69 -1.03 -17.41
N ARG A 226 -5.14 -0.01 -16.64
CA ARG A 226 -6.03 1.04 -17.14
C ARG A 226 -5.40 1.79 -18.32
N PHE A 227 -4.14 2.22 -18.21
CA PHE A 227 -3.43 2.90 -19.29
C PHE A 227 -3.31 2.03 -20.55
N MET A 228 -2.87 0.77 -20.42
CA MET A 228 -2.74 -0.14 -21.56
C MET A 228 -4.07 -0.35 -22.31
N GLN A 229 -5.19 -0.53 -21.60
CA GLN A 229 -6.51 -0.68 -22.21
C GLN A 229 -6.96 0.60 -22.95
N LEU A 230 -6.71 1.76 -22.34
CA LEU A 230 -7.03 3.06 -22.94
C LEU A 230 -6.11 3.44 -24.12
N GLY A 231 -4.96 2.77 -24.27
CA GLY A 231 -3.96 3.07 -25.30
C GLY A 231 -3.04 4.21 -24.94
N ILE A 232 -2.92 4.52 -23.65
CA ILE A 232 -1.97 5.47 -23.09
C ILE A 232 -0.69 4.69 -22.78
N ASP A 233 0.48 5.21 -23.17
CA ASP A 233 1.76 4.61 -22.76
C ASP A 233 1.96 4.81 -21.25
N PRO A 234 2.03 3.72 -20.44
CA PRO A 234 2.26 3.84 -19.01
C PRO A 234 3.63 4.42 -18.67
N ALA A 235 4.64 4.26 -19.53
CA ALA A 235 5.99 4.76 -19.28
C ALA A 235 6.07 6.29 -19.46
N TRP A 236 5.44 6.83 -20.50
CA TRP A 236 5.19 8.28 -20.63
C TRP A 236 4.37 8.82 -19.45
N ALA A 237 3.21 8.21 -19.15
CA ALA A 237 2.32 8.71 -18.09
C ALA A 237 3.03 8.78 -16.72
N ALA A 238 3.80 7.73 -16.38
CA ALA A 238 4.58 7.68 -15.16
C ALA A 238 5.72 8.73 -15.13
N ARG A 239 6.39 8.98 -16.26
CA ARG A 239 7.43 10.02 -16.37
C ARG A 239 6.86 11.41 -16.14
N GLU A 240 5.73 11.75 -16.77
CA GLU A 240 5.06 13.04 -16.55
C GLU A 240 4.65 13.23 -15.08
N TYR A 241 4.17 12.18 -14.42
CA TYR A 241 3.77 12.25 -13.02
C TYR A 241 4.95 12.33 -12.05
N GLY A 242 6.02 11.58 -12.28
CA GLY A 242 7.26 11.73 -11.51
C GLY A 242 7.86 13.13 -11.67
N ASN A 243 7.80 13.70 -12.87
CA ASN A 243 8.16 15.09 -13.15
C ASN A 243 7.24 16.12 -12.47
N GLU A 244 6.01 15.75 -12.10
CA GLU A 244 5.08 16.58 -11.34
C GLU A 244 5.36 16.52 -9.84
N LEU A 245 5.47 15.32 -9.25
CA LEU A 245 5.80 15.14 -7.84
C LEU A 245 7.14 15.77 -7.44
N ASN A 246 8.14 15.73 -8.34
CA ASN A 246 9.43 16.39 -8.12
C ASN A 246 9.33 17.92 -8.05
N ARG A 247 8.27 18.53 -8.63
CA ARG A 247 8.04 19.99 -8.60
C ARG A 247 7.27 20.46 -7.36
N THR A 248 6.54 19.57 -6.68
CA THR A 248 5.59 19.94 -5.61
C THR A 248 6.16 19.79 -4.19
N VAL A 249 7.42 19.36 -4.03
CA VAL A 249 8.05 19.06 -2.73
C VAL A 249 7.16 18.13 -1.88
N ALA A 250 6.65 17.06 -2.51
CA ALA A 250 5.84 16.08 -1.83
C ALA A 250 6.72 15.28 -0.84
N ASP A 251 6.50 15.49 0.46
CA ASP A 251 7.15 14.71 1.51
C ASP A 251 6.65 13.26 1.46
N ARG A 252 7.41 12.42 0.76
CA ARG A 252 7.26 10.96 0.80
C ARG A 252 7.87 10.46 2.11
N HIS A 253 7.10 10.57 3.20
CA HIS A 253 7.39 9.94 4.50
C HIS A 253 7.69 8.44 4.29
N GLN A 254 8.97 8.08 4.31
CA GLN A 254 9.47 6.72 4.04
C GLN A 254 10.08 6.14 5.32
N GLY A 255 9.33 5.28 6.01
CA GLY A 255 9.92 4.46 7.08
C GLY A 255 11.00 3.53 6.50
N GLU A 256 12.21 3.54 7.05
CA GLU A 256 13.24 2.57 6.64
C GLU A 256 12.77 1.14 6.96
N VAL A 257 12.81 0.26 5.96
CA VAL A 257 12.62 -1.18 6.21
C VAL A 257 13.76 -1.66 7.11
N GLN A 258 13.43 -2.17 8.31
CA GLN A 258 14.40 -2.46 9.39
C GLN A 258 15.60 -3.33 8.97
N ARG A 259 15.44 -4.18 7.96
CA ARG A 259 16.50 -5.01 7.35
C ARG A 259 17.58 -4.18 6.62
N LEU A 260 17.21 -3.04 6.04
CA LEU A 260 18.13 -2.13 5.35
C LEU A 260 18.85 -1.19 6.33
N ALA A 261 18.22 -0.83 7.45
CA ALA A 261 18.79 0.01 8.49
C ALA A 261 20.14 -0.54 9.00
N GLY A 262 21.22 0.20 8.77
CA GLY A 262 22.59 -0.21 9.11
C GLY A 262 23.17 -1.38 8.28
N GLY A 263 22.55 -1.75 7.16
CA GLY A 263 23.08 -2.76 6.23
C GLY A 263 23.10 -4.20 6.78
N ARG A 264 22.16 -4.52 7.67
CA ARG A 264 22.13 -5.81 8.40
C ARG A 264 21.88 -7.01 7.47
N LEU A 265 22.45 -8.15 7.84
CA LEU A 265 22.07 -9.44 7.25
C LEU A 265 20.65 -9.82 7.69
N PRO A 266 19.84 -10.45 6.82
CA PRO A 266 18.53 -10.96 7.24
C PRO A 266 18.72 -12.15 8.18
N GLU A 267 18.42 -11.96 9.46
CA GLU A 267 18.32 -13.03 10.46
C GLU A 267 17.19 -14.02 10.08
N PRO A 268 17.18 -15.26 10.61
CA PRO A 268 16.01 -16.14 10.49
C PRO A 268 14.77 -15.45 11.06
N TYR A 269 13.58 -15.68 10.49
CA TYR A 269 12.35 -15.29 11.18
C TYR A 269 12.20 -16.16 12.44
N PRO A 270 11.75 -15.62 13.60
CA PRO A 270 11.54 -16.41 14.80
C PRO A 270 10.63 -17.63 14.58
N GLU A 271 10.85 -18.72 15.30
CA GLU A 271 9.93 -19.86 15.30
C GLU A 271 8.59 -19.48 15.96
N SER A 272 7.51 -20.18 15.62
CA SER A 272 6.21 -19.92 16.24
C SER A 272 6.19 -20.40 17.69
N GLY A 273 5.64 -19.58 18.59
CA GLY A 273 5.40 -19.96 19.98
C GLY A 273 4.26 -20.97 20.18
N THR A 274 3.52 -21.31 19.12
CA THR A 274 2.39 -22.27 19.16
C THR A 274 2.58 -23.45 18.22
N ARG A 275 1.84 -24.53 18.49
CA ARG A 275 1.76 -25.74 17.64
C ARG A 275 0.54 -25.75 16.71
N ALA A 276 -0.42 -24.85 16.91
CA ALA A 276 -1.57 -24.67 16.02
C ALA A 276 -1.17 -23.84 14.78
N PHE A 277 -2.02 -23.79 13.75
CA PHE A 277 -1.75 -22.95 12.58
C PHE A 277 -1.91 -21.45 12.90
N ASP A 278 -0.79 -20.77 13.16
CA ASP A 278 -0.75 -19.32 13.34
C ASP A 278 -0.68 -18.62 11.97
N VAL A 279 -1.80 -18.03 11.54
CA VAL A 279 -1.95 -17.34 10.25
C VAL A 279 -1.01 -16.14 10.13
N GLU A 280 -0.82 -15.39 11.22
CA GLU A 280 0.04 -14.20 11.24
C GLU A 280 1.51 -14.61 11.12
N HIS A 281 1.94 -15.59 11.90
CA HIS A 281 3.29 -16.14 11.81
C HIS A 281 3.58 -16.74 10.43
N PHE A 282 2.63 -17.52 9.88
CA PHE A 282 2.75 -18.12 8.55
C PHE A 282 2.97 -17.05 7.46
N VAL A 283 2.15 -16.00 7.45
CA VAL A 283 2.29 -14.90 6.47
C VAL A 283 3.60 -14.12 6.67
N ARG A 284 3.88 -13.64 7.90
CA ARG A 284 5.05 -12.77 8.16
C ARG A 284 6.36 -13.53 7.92
N SER A 285 6.43 -14.81 8.32
CA SER A 285 7.60 -15.66 8.07
C SER A 285 7.75 -16.01 6.57
N LEU A 286 6.66 -16.22 5.83
CA LEU A 286 6.70 -16.46 4.39
C LEU A 286 7.24 -15.24 3.62
N TRP A 287 6.72 -14.05 3.91
CA TRP A 287 7.19 -12.79 3.30
C TRP A 287 8.67 -12.55 3.60
N HIS A 288 9.08 -12.71 4.86
CA HIS A 288 10.48 -12.56 5.26
C HIS A 288 11.39 -13.61 4.60
N ASN A 289 10.96 -14.87 4.52
CA ASN A 289 11.79 -15.91 3.92
C ASN A 289 11.93 -15.73 2.40
N VAL A 290 10.83 -15.49 1.68
CA VAL A 290 10.86 -15.25 0.22
C VAL A 290 11.64 -13.99 -0.11
N TYR A 291 11.24 -12.85 0.46
CA TYR A 291 11.78 -11.55 0.05
C TYR A 291 13.05 -11.17 0.80
N ASN A 292 13.13 -11.28 2.13
CA ASN A 292 14.34 -10.90 2.87
C ASN A 292 15.44 -11.97 2.80
N ARG A 293 15.16 -13.23 3.13
CA ARG A 293 16.16 -14.32 3.08
C ARG A 293 16.48 -14.80 1.65
N ARG A 294 15.71 -14.36 0.65
CA ARG A 294 15.78 -14.83 -0.75
C ARG A 294 15.47 -16.34 -0.91
N ASP A 295 14.83 -16.97 0.09
CA ASP A 295 14.49 -18.40 0.09
C ASP A 295 13.22 -18.68 -0.71
N LEU A 296 13.39 -18.95 -2.00
CA LEU A 296 12.30 -19.39 -2.87
C LEU A 296 11.74 -20.77 -2.51
N SER A 297 12.40 -21.57 -1.65
CA SER A 297 11.84 -22.85 -1.17
C SER A 297 10.70 -22.65 -0.17
N ALA A 298 10.58 -21.45 0.43
CA ALA A 298 9.41 -21.09 1.23
C ALA A 298 8.11 -21.17 0.41
N VAL A 299 8.14 -20.84 -0.90
CA VAL A 299 7.00 -20.99 -1.81
C VAL A 299 6.60 -22.46 -1.99
N ASP A 300 7.56 -23.40 -2.02
CA ASP A 300 7.25 -24.84 -2.16
C ASP A 300 6.60 -25.45 -0.91
N LYS A 301 6.79 -24.81 0.25
CA LYS A 301 6.20 -25.21 1.53
C LYS A 301 4.79 -24.61 1.64
N ALA A 302 4.67 -23.30 1.42
CA ALA A 302 3.48 -22.52 1.73
C ALA A 302 2.39 -22.48 0.65
N TYR A 303 2.70 -22.66 -0.63
CA TYR A 303 1.69 -22.62 -1.70
C TYR A 303 1.29 -24.02 -2.14
N ALA A 304 0.03 -24.23 -2.50
CA ALA A 304 -0.45 -25.44 -3.15
C ALA A 304 0.26 -25.63 -4.51
N ALA A 305 0.41 -26.88 -4.97
CA ALA A 305 1.03 -27.15 -6.28
C ALA A 305 0.22 -26.52 -7.44
N THR A 306 -1.09 -26.41 -7.27
CA THR A 306 -2.09 -25.88 -8.21
C THR A 306 -2.49 -24.43 -7.94
N ALA A 307 -1.74 -23.69 -7.11
CA ALA A 307 -2.13 -22.38 -6.64
C ALA A 307 -2.31 -21.36 -7.78
N ARG A 308 -3.37 -20.56 -7.74
CA ARG A 308 -3.65 -19.52 -8.76
C ARG A 308 -3.12 -18.16 -8.30
N TRP A 309 -2.47 -17.43 -9.20
CA TRP A 309 -1.90 -16.12 -8.91
C TRP A 309 -2.47 -15.03 -9.83
N LYS A 310 -2.74 -13.85 -9.25
CA LYS A 310 -3.13 -12.61 -9.93
C LYS A 310 -2.20 -11.49 -9.47
N GLY A 311 -1.77 -10.64 -10.40
CA GLY A 311 -0.82 -9.55 -10.17
C GLY A 311 -1.27 -8.23 -10.80
N THR A 312 -0.65 -7.13 -10.38
CA THR A 312 -0.74 -5.81 -11.02
C THR A 312 -0.46 -5.89 -12.53
N SER A 313 -0.98 -4.94 -13.31
CA SER A 313 -0.93 -4.95 -14.79
C SER A 313 -1.65 -6.14 -15.44
N ASN A 314 -2.64 -6.71 -14.75
CA ASN A 314 -3.33 -7.95 -15.15
C ASN A 314 -2.40 -9.16 -15.38
N ARG A 315 -1.22 -9.17 -14.74
CA ARG A 315 -0.37 -10.37 -14.68
C ARG A 315 -1.14 -11.51 -14.00
N ALA A 316 -0.90 -12.75 -14.41
CA ALA A 316 -1.51 -13.93 -13.83
C ALA A 316 -0.61 -15.16 -13.99
N GLY A 317 -0.83 -16.19 -13.18
CA GLY A 317 -0.03 -17.41 -13.21
C GLY A 317 -0.70 -18.62 -12.56
N TYR A 318 -0.14 -19.80 -12.78
CA TYR A 318 -0.62 -21.07 -12.26
C TYR A 318 0.51 -21.94 -11.72
N GLY A 319 0.37 -22.32 -10.46
CA GLY A 319 1.33 -23.11 -9.71
C GLY A 319 2.55 -22.32 -9.22
N ARG A 320 3.32 -22.98 -8.36
CA ARG A 320 4.45 -22.41 -7.61
C ARG A 320 5.52 -21.71 -8.44
N GLN A 321 5.68 -22.09 -9.72
CA GLN A 321 6.75 -21.57 -10.58
C GLN A 321 6.49 -20.15 -11.09
N ASP A 322 5.23 -19.77 -11.28
CA ASP A 322 4.86 -18.42 -11.72
C ASP A 322 4.93 -17.43 -10.54
N ILE A 323 4.49 -17.86 -9.36
CA ILE A 323 4.66 -17.14 -8.08
C ILE A 323 6.16 -16.89 -7.81
N LYS A 324 6.99 -17.94 -7.95
CA LYS A 324 8.47 -17.80 -7.96
C LYS A 324 8.98 -16.92 -9.11
N GLY A 325 8.28 -16.85 -10.23
CA GLY A 325 8.58 -15.98 -11.36
C GLY A 325 8.46 -14.51 -10.96
N MET A 326 7.32 -14.10 -10.41
CA MET A 326 7.10 -12.74 -9.94
C MET A 326 8.07 -12.35 -8.81
N ALA A 327 8.23 -13.21 -7.79
CA ALA A 327 9.16 -12.95 -6.70
C ALA A 327 10.61 -12.78 -7.19
N ARG A 328 11.06 -13.60 -8.16
CA ARG A 328 12.36 -13.43 -8.82
C ARG A 328 12.43 -12.13 -9.63
N ALA A 329 11.40 -11.76 -10.37
CA ALA A 329 11.40 -10.55 -11.19
C ALA A 329 11.50 -9.28 -10.33
N LEU A 330 10.79 -9.22 -9.20
CA LEU A 330 10.87 -8.12 -8.25
C LEU A 330 12.28 -8.03 -7.63
N MET A 331 12.83 -9.15 -7.15
CA MET A 331 14.17 -9.20 -6.54
C MET A 331 15.31 -9.05 -7.55
N ALA A 332 15.09 -9.30 -8.84
CA ALA A 332 16.06 -9.03 -9.90
C ALA A 332 16.04 -7.55 -10.33
N THR A 333 14.86 -6.92 -10.31
CA THR A 333 14.71 -5.47 -10.55
C THR A 333 15.31 -4.65 -9.41
N PHE A 334 15.15 -5.14 -8.18
CA PHE A 334 15.66 -4.54 -6.94
C PHE A 334 16.56 -5.53 -6.17
N PRO A 335 17.84 -5.70 -6.55
CA PRO A 335 18.72 -6.72 -5.95
C PRO A 335 18.92 -6.59 -4.45
N ASP A 336 18.81 -5.37 -3.91
CA ASP A 336 18.91 -5.01 -2.50
C ASP A 336 17.57 -5.06 -1.73
N LEU A 337 16.43 -5.34 -2.39
CA LEU A 337 15.08 -5.30 -1.82
C LEU A 337 15.02 -5.77 -0.36
N GLY A 338 14.54 -4.90 0.53
CA GLY A 338 14.03 -5.26 1.84
C GLY A 338 12.51 -5.12 1.85
N MET A 339 11.82 -6.03 2.53
CA MET A 339 10.36 -5.99 2.67
C MET A 339 9.96 -6.21 4.14
N GLN A 340 8.89 -5.54 4.57
CA GLN A 340 8.22 -5.76 5.84
C GLN A 340 6.72 -5.98 5.59
N VAL A 341 6.08 -6.77 6.43
CA VAL A 341 4.62 -6.87 6.47
C VAL A 341 4.14 -5.90 7.52
N ASP A 342 3.36 -4.91 7.12
CA ASP A 342 2.86 -3.87 8.02
C ASP A 342 1.64 -4.41 8.78
N GLU A 343 0.72 -5.07 8.07
CA GLU A 343 -0.57 -5.50 8.62
C GLU A 343 -1.00 -6.87 8.08
N VAL A 344 -1.60 -7.68 8.95
CA VAL A 344 -2.23 -8.98 8.62
C VAL A 344 -3.55 -9.08 9.37
N TYR A 345 -4.63 -9.42 8.67
CA TYR A 345 -5.89 -9.82 9.29
C TYR A 345 -6.63 -10.85 8.43
N TRP A 346 -7.47 -11.67 9.06
CA TRP A 346 -8.10 -12.81 8.39
C TRP A 346 -9.46 -13.15 8.97
N MET A 347 -10.20 -13.93 8.20
CA MET A 347 -11.44 -14.60 8.59
C MET A 347 -11.40 -16.08 8.20
N GLY A 348 -12.10 -16.92 8.96
CA GLY A 348 -12.16 -18.38 8.77
C GLY A 348 -11.39 -19.18 9.84
N ASN A 349 -11.19 -20.48 9.57
CA ASN A 349 -10.67 -21.47 10.51
C ASN A 349 -9.98 -22.66 9.81
N GLU A 350 -9.35 -23.58 10.56
CA GLU A 350 -8.62 -24.73 9.99
C GLU A 350 -9.52 -25.68 9.15
N VAL A 351 -10.85 -25.68 9.35
CA VAL A 351 -11.80 -26.60 8.68
C VAL A 351 -12.34 -26.00 7.37
N GLU A 352 -12.78 -24.74 7.40
CA GLU A 352 -13.31 -24.05 6.21
C GLU A 352 -12.19 -23.41 5.36
N GLY A 353 -10.99 -23.27 5.93
CA GLY A 353 -9.89 -22.47 5.38
C GLY A 353 -9.93 -21.02 5.88
N TYR A 354 -8.95 -20.23 5.46
CA TYR A 354 -8.80 -18.82 5.81
C TYR A 354 -8.80 -17.93 4.57
N ARG A 355 -9.37 -16.73 4.70
CA ARG A 355 -9.16 -15.61 3.77
C ARG A 355 -8.35 -14.56 4.52
N VAL A 356 -7.19 -14.17 4.00
CA VAL A 356 -6.21 -13.31 4.68
C VAL A 356 -5.91 -12.07 3.84
N SER A 357 -6.01 -10.87 4.42
CA SER A 357 -5.45 -9.64 3.87
C SER A 357 -4.04 -9.43 4.42
N VAL A 358 -3.11 -9.03 3.56
CA VAL A 358 -1.71 -8.76 3.90
C VAL A 358 -1.29 -7.45 3.27
N ARG A 359 -1.02 -6.42 4.07
CA ARG A 359 -0.42 -5.17 3.60
C ARG A 359 1.07 -5.14 3.92
N TRP A 360 1.88 -4.76 2.95
CA TRP A 360 3.33 -4.79 3.04
C TRP A 360 3.99 -3.60 2.37
N THR A 361 5.19 -3.26 2.86
CA THR A 361 6.04 -2.17 2.41
C THR A 361 7.41 -2.74 2.06
N ALA A 362 8.03 -2.24 0.99
CA ALA A 362 9.36 -2.62 0.58
C ALA A 362 10.14 -1.44 -0.02
N GLN A 363 11.47 -1.56 0.07
CA GLN A 363 12.43 -0.57 -0.41
C GLN A 363 13.58 -1.27 -1.12
N GLY A 364 14.13 -0.64 -2.15
CA GLY A 364 15.31 -1.14 -2.86
C GLY A 364 15.78 -0.19 -3.96
N THR A 365 16.88 -0.52 -4.62
CA THR A 365 17.48 0.31 -5.67
C THR A 365 17.26 -0.33 -7.04
N HIS A 366 16.75 0.44 -8.01
CA HIS A 366 16.48 -0.03 -9.37
C HIS A 366 17.78 -0.34 -10.13
N ARG A 367 18.20 -1.61 -10.11
CA ARG A 367 19.52 -2.08 -10.59
C ARG A 367 19.46 -3.26 -11.56
N GLY A 368 18.27 -3.74 -11.93
CA GLY A 368 18.14 -4.83 -12.92
C GLY A 368 16.89 -4.73 -13.81
N TYR A 369 16.95 -5.41 -14.95
CA TYR A 369 16.11 -5.21 -16.14
C TYR A 369 14.81 -6.06 -16.15
N ALA A 370 14.33 -6.56 -15.01
CA ALA A 370 13.38 -7.68 -15.00
C ALA A 370 11.89 -7.30 -15.07
N LEU A 371 11.51 -6.11 -14.57
CA LEU A 371 10.12 -5.60 -14.63
C LEU A 371 9.97 -4.34 -15.49
N TYR A 372 11.04 -3.55 -15.66
CA TYR A 372 11.01 -2.21 -16.25
C TYR A 372 12.16 -2.00 -17.26
N ARG A 373 12.39 -0.74 -17.66
CA ARG A 373 13.48 -0.32 -18.56
C ARG A 373 14.88 -0.45 -17.92
N GLU A 374 15.89 0.12 -18.56
CA GLU A 374 17.28 0.14 -18.07
C GLU A 374 17.39 0.60 -16.60
N PRO A 375 18.28 -0.01 -15.80
CA PRO A 375 18.63 0.40 -14.44
C PRO A 375 18.90 1.90 -14.29
N THR A 376 18.13 2.56 -13.43
CA THR A 376 18.27 3.99 -13.15
C THR A 376 19.05 4.30 -11.87
N ASN A 377 19.43 3.28 -11.10
CA ASN A 377 20.09 3.37 -9.79
C ASN A 377 19.34 4.23 -8.74
N ARG A 378 18.06 4.57 -8.99
CA ARG A 378 17.22 5.26 -8.03
C ARG A 378 16.78 4.29 -6.93
N ARG A 379 16.81 4.76 -5.68
CA ARG A 379 16.03 4.12 -4.61
C ARG A 379 14.55 4.27 -4.93
N VAL A 380 13.77 3.25 -4.61
CA VAL A 380 12.32 3.28 -4.68
C VAL A 380 11.70 2.81 -3.37
N HIS A 381 10.52 3.34 -3.10
CA HIS A 381 9.56 2.84 -2.12
C HIS A 381 8.40 2.18 -2.86
N LEU A 382 7.98 1.00 -2.44
CA LEU A 382 6.84 0.29 -2.99
C LEU A 382 6.02 -0.35 -1.87
N TRP A 383 4.71 -0.38 -2.05
CA TRP A 383 3.78 -0.99 -1.09
C TRP A 383 2.72 -1.78 -1.84
N GLY A 384 2.13 -2.76 -1.18
CA GLY A 384 1.12 -3.61 -1.78
C GLY A 384 0.18 -4.29 -0.79
N ILE A 385 -0.86 -4.87 -1.37
CA ILE A 385 -1.90 -5.64 -0.70
C ILE A 385 -1.99 -6.99 -1.40
N ASN A 386 -1.98 -8.06 -0.63
CA ASN A 386 -2.35 -9.40 -1.09
C ASN A 386 -3.64 -9.85 -0.41
N GLN A 387 -4.52 -10.53 -1.16
CA GLN A 387 -5.56 -11.36 -0.58
C GLN A 387 -5.27 -12.83 -0.85
N LEU A 388 -5.11 -13.61 0.23
CA LEU A 388 -4.72 -15.01 0.19
C LEU A 388 -5.89 -15.90 0.60
N TYR A 389 -6.08 -16.98 -0.14
CA TYR A 389 -6.97 -18.08 0.24
C TYR A 389 -6.12 -19.24 0.71
N ILE A 390 -6.27 -19.67 1.97
CA ILE A 390 -5.48 -20.73 2.59
C ILE A 390 -6.40 -21.91 2.90
N SER A 391 -6.01 -23.11 2.48
CA SER A 391 -6.70 -24.36 2.82
C SER A 391 -5.67 -25.43 3.16
N HIS A 392 -5.92 -26.23 4.20
CA HIS A 392 -5.01 -27.29 4.66
C HIS A 392 -3.56 -26.80 4.90
N GLY A 393 -3.41 -25.57 5.42
CA GLY A 393 -2.10 -24.94 5.66
C GLY A 393 -1.35 -24.47 4.41
N GLN A 394 -1.99 -24.45 3.23
CA GLN A 394 -1.38 -23.99 1.98
C GLN A 394 -2.21 -22.92 1.27
N ILE A 395 -1.54 -21.93 0.67
CA ILE A 395 -2.17 -20.89 -0.15
C ILE A 395 -2.61 -21.50 -1.49
N THR A 396 -3.91 -21.42 -1.79
CA THR A 396 -4.55 -21.95 -3.00
C THR A 396 -4.85 -20.87 -4.03
N GLU A 397 -5.14 -19.64 -3.62
CA GLU A 397 -5.14 -18.46 -4.49
C GLU A 397 -4.43 -17.27 -3.81
N ASP A 398 -3.74 -16.46 -4.62
CA ASP A 398 -3.09 -15.20 -4.21
C ASP A 398 -3.44 -14.09 -5.21
N TRP A 399 -4.12 -13.06 -4.71
CA TRP A 399 -4.45 -11.84 -5.44
C TRP A 399 -3.54 -10.70 -4.95
N GLN A 400 -2.42 -10.51 -5.64
CA GLN A 400 -1.39 -9.52 -5.34
C GLN A 400 -1.61 -8.22 -6.14
N MET A 401 -1.60 -7.08 -5.47
CA MET A 401 -1.37 -5.79 -6.12
C MET A 401 -0.34 -4.97 -5.36
N PHE A 402 0.38 -4.11 -6.08
CA PHE A 402 1.31 -3.12 -5.53
C PHE A 402 1.22 -1.85 -6.38
N ASN A 403 1.73 -0.72 -5.86
CA ASN A 403 1.73 0.62 -6.47
C ASN A 403 2.61 0.75 -7.73
N GLU A 404 2.47 -0.16 -8.71
CA GLU A 404 3.31 -0.28 -9.91
C GLU A 404 3.40 1.03 -10.70
N PHE A 405 2.35 1.87 -10.67
CA PHE A 405 2.38 3.18 -11.34
C PHE A 405 3.29 4.20 -10.63
N ASP A 406 3.19 4.36 -9.31
CA ASP A 406 4.09 5.24 -8.55
C ASP A 406 5.54 4.70 -8.56
N VAL A 407 5.74 3.37 -8.51
CA VAL A 407 7.08 2.77 -8.70
C VAL A 407 7.65 3.12 -10.07
N MET A 408 6.83 3.07 -11.12
CA MET A 408 7.22 3.57 -12.44
C MET A 408 7.47 5.07 -12.40
N ALA A 409 6.70 5.89 -11.69
CA ALA A 409 6.93 7.34 -11.62
C ALA A 409 8.27 7.70 -10.95
N GLN A 410 8.62 7.03 -9.84
CA GLN A 410 9.91 7.13 -9.17
C GLN A 410 11.08 6.70 -10.07
N ILE A 411 10.89 5.65 -10.87
CA ILE A 411 11.93 5.11 -11.78
C ILE A 411 12.08 5.95 -13.06
N LEU A 412 11.00 6.51 -13.60
CA LEU A 412 10.95 6.98 -14.98
C LEU A 412 11.06 8.51 -15.17
N SER A 413 10.88 9.31 -14.11
CA SER A 413 11.07 10.78 -14.11
C SER A 413 12.41 11.23 -14.70
N ASP A 414 12.51 12.50 -15.10
CA ASP A 414 13.75 13.06 -15.65
C ASP A 414 14.79 13.26 -14.55
N GLU A 415 14.50 14.10 -13.57
CA GLU A 415 15.33 14.23 -12.38
C GLU A 415 15.00 13.13 -11.34
N PRO A 416 15.95 12.75 -10.47
CA PRO A 416 15.64 12.04 -9.24
C PRO A 416 14.70 12.89 -8.36
N ALA A 417 13.86 12.24 -7.55
CA ALA A 417 13.21 12.94 -6.45
C ALA A 417 14.27 13.48 -5.48
N GLY A 418 14.08 14.73 -5.02
CA GLY A 418 14.97 15.33 -4.03
C GLY A 418 14.95 14.54 -2.74
N MET A 419 16.11 14.06 -2.30
CA MET A 419 16.30 13.59 -0.92
C MET A 419 16.41 14.83 -0.03
N LEU A 420 15.44 15.00 0.86
CA LEU A 420 15.46 15.94 1.98
C LEU A 420 15.79 15.18 3.27
#